data_AF-A0A2E4EMB2-F1
#
_entry.id   AF-A0A2E4EMB2-F1
#
_cell.length_a   1.000
_cell.length_b   1.000
_cell.length_c   1.000
_cell.angle_alpha   90.00
_cell.angle_beta   90.00
_cell.angle_gamma   90.00
#
_symmetry.space_group_name_H-M   'P 1'
#
loop_
_entity.id
_entity.type
_entity.pdbx_description
1 polymer ?
#
loop_
_entity_poly.entity_id
_entity_poly.type
_entity_poly.pdbx_seq_one_letter_code
_entity_poly.pdbx_strand_id
1 'polypeptide(L)'
;MKKIVFLIQVIILVSCTPVVDDKMIDACKVDDPHSIVENDSYRAYLYYPDRESAPEVWEGPICVQPTSSQPICRFEESLIKSVKFVGADTLEVETFSGSNATRWRLDLKSCHYSPSL
;
A
#
# COMPACT_ATOMS: atom_id res chain seq x y z
N MET A 1 -55.26 39.59 -10.53
CA MET A 1 -54.78 38.64 -9.50
C MET A 1 -53.62 37.83 -10.09
N LYS A 2 -52.38 38.08 -9.66
CA LYS A 2 -51.16 37.48 -10.22
C LYS A 2 -50.92 36.10 -9.58
N LYS A 3 -50.82 35.04 -10.40
CA LYS A 3 -50.38 33.70 -9.96
C LYS A 3 -48.86 33.67 -9.98
N ILE A 4 -48.24 33.42 -8.83
CA ILE A 4 -46.80 33.20 -8.69
C ILE A 4 -46.57 31.69 -8.79
N VAL A 5 -45.87 31.27 -9.83
CA VAL A 5 -45.42 29.88 -10.01
C VAL A 5 -44.01 29.80 -9.45
N PHE A 6 -43.84 29.07 -8.34
CA PHE A 6 -42.52 28.77 -7.79
C PHE A 6 -41.95 27.54 -8.52
N LEU A 7 -40.90 27.78 -9.31
CA LEU A 7 -40.07 26.72 -9.88
C LEU A 7 -39.11 26.23 -8.78
N ILE A 8 -39.28 25.00 -8.32
CA ILE A 8 -38.33 24.35 -7.40
C ILE A 8 -37.30 23.62 -8.27
N GLN A 9 -36.10 24.17 -8.39
CA GLN A 9 -34.96 23.47 -9.00
C GLN A 9 -34.37 22.51 -7.97
N VAL A 10 -34.51 21.21 -8.23
CA VAL A 10 -33.84 20.14 -7.49
C VAL A 10 -32.40 20.09 -7.98
N ILE A 11 -31.48 20.66 -7.20
CA ILE A 11 -30.04 20.55 -7.42
C ILE A 11 -29.63 19.17 -6.90
N ILE A 12 -29.53 18.18 -7.79
CA ILE A 12 -28.95 16.87 -7.47
C ILE A 12 -27.43 17.07 -7.42
N LEU A 13 -26.89 17.25 -6.22
CA LEU A 13 -25.47 17.15 -5.94
C LEU A 13 -25.08 15.68 -6.11
N VAL A 14 -24.66 15.30 -7.31
CA VAL A 14 -24.02 14.00 -7.56
C VAL A 14 -22.66 14.06 -6.88
N SER A 15 -22.60 13.60 -5.63
CA SER A 15 -21.35 13.35 -4.94
C SER A 15 -20.67 12.16 -5.63
N CYS A 16 -19.65 12.42 -6.44
CA CYS A 16 -18.67 11.40 -6.79
C CYS A 16 -17.93 11.01 -5.52
N THR A 17 -18.39 9.98 -4.82
CA THR A 17 -17.57 9.28 -3.84
C THR A 17 -16.46 8.58 -4.62
N PRO A 18 -15.17 8.85 -4.34
CA PRO A 18 -14.11 8.01 -4.89
C PRO A 18 -14.38 6.59 -4.42
N VAL A 19 -14.62 5.69 -5.37
CA VAL A 19 -14.68 4.26 -5.10
C VAL A 19 -13.27 3.86 -4.70
N VAL A 20 -13.00 3.89 -3.40
CA VAL A 20 -11.87 3.17 -2.82
C VAL A 20 -12.27 1.71 -2.99
N ASP A 21 -11.55 0.98 -3.83
CA ASP A 21 -11.82 -0.43 -4.11
C ASP A 21 -11.78 -1.20 -2.78
N ASP A 22 -12.95 -1.60 -2.27
CA ASP A 22 -13.10 -2.28 -0.97
C ASP A 22 -12.26 -3.56 -0.89
N LYS A 23 -11.85 -4.15 -2.02
CA LYS A 23 -10.94 -5.29 -2.04
C LYS A 23 -9.50 -4.94 -1.67
N MET A 24 -9.09 -3.68 -1.85
CA MET A 24 -7.75 -3.21 -1.48
C MET A 24 -7.63 -2.98 0.04
N ILE A 25 -8.76 -2.75 0.73
CA ILE A 25 -8.83 -2.56 2.18
C ILE A 25 -8.64 -3.88 2.93
N ASP A 26 -9.09 -5.00 2.35
CA ASP A 26 -9.05 -6.32 3.01
C ASP A 26 -7.65 -6.96 3.02
N ALA A 27 -6.71 -6.42 2.24
CA ALA A 27 -5.37 -6.98 2.02
C ALA A 27 -4.29 -6.50 3.01
N CYS A 28 -4.53 -5.37 3.67
CA CYS A 28 -3.56 -4.72 4.56
C CYS A 28 -4.21 -4.53 5.94
N LYS A 29 -4.65 -5.64 6.53
CA LYS A 29 -5.28 -5.65 7.85
C LYS A 29 -4.24 -5.30 8.89
N VAL A 30 -4.37 -4.09 9.45
CA VAL A 30 -3.44 -3.54 10.44
C VAL A 30 -3.35 -4.42 11.71
N ASP A 31 -4.34 -5.29 11.94
CA ASP A 31 -4.40 -6.17 13.11
C ASP A 31 -3.54 -7.44 12.98
N ASP A 32 -3.07 -7.80 11.78
CA ASP A 32 -2.21 -8.98 11.59
C ASP A 32 -0.77 -8.70 12.07
N PRO A 33 -0.02 -9.70 12.57
CA PRO A 33 1.36 -9.51 13.00
C PRO A 33 2.22 -8.94 11.88
N HIS A 34 2.88 -7.81 12.14
CA HIS A 34 3.66 -7.10 11.14
C HIS A 34 4.84 -6.33 11.75
N SER A 35 5.79 -5.99 10.89
CA SER A 35 6.84 -5.02 11.18
C SER A 35 6.63 -3.76 10.35
N ILE A 36 7.15 -2.63 10.82
CA ILE A 36 7.01 -1.34 10.15
C ILE A 36 8.38 -0.83 9.74
N VAL A 37 8.51 -0.42 8.49
CA VAL A 37 9.62 0.39 7.97
C VAL A 37 9.01 1.66 7.41
N GLU A 38 9.51 2.84 7.77
CA GLU A 38 8.93 4.11 7.34
C GLU A 38 9.99 5.14 6.91
N ASN A 39 9.56 6.06 6.06
CA ASN A 39 10.26 7.31 5.74
C ASN A 39 9.26 8.49 5.87
N ASP A 40 9.67 9.71 5.51
CA ASP A 40 8.82 10.91 5.63
C ASP A 40 7.52 10.83 4.81
N SER A 41 7.51 10.02 3.73
CA SER A 41 6.42 9.96 2.75
C SER A 41 5.58 8.69 2.83
N TYR A 42 6.11 7.60 3.38
CA TYR A 42 5.52 6.27 3.30
C TYR A 42 5.79 5.43 4.55
N ARG A 43 4.84 4.55 4.84
CA ARG A 43 4.94 3.49 5.84
C ARG A 43 4.71 2.14 5.17
N ALA A 44 5.72 1.26 5.22
CA ALA A 44 5.66 -0.10 4.75
C ALA A 44 5.40 -1.07 5.92
N TYR A 45 4.37 -1.88 5.77
CA TYR A 45 3.98 -2.94 6.69
C TYR A 45 4.41 -4.29 6.09
N LEU A 46 5.23 -5.03 6.82
CA LEU A 46 5.74 -6.35 6.42
C LEU A 46 5.03 -7.40 7.26
N TYR A 47 4.20 -8.24 6.64
CA TYR A 47 3.32 -9.15 7.36
C TYR A 47 3.93 -10.53 7.60
N TYR A 48 3.46 -11.20 8.65
CA TYR A 48 3.83 -12.57 9.01
C TYR A 48 5.34 -12.77 9.21
N PRO A 49 5.95 -12.07 10.18
CA PRO A 49 7.35 -12.31 10.54
C PRO A 49 7.56 -13.75 11.05
N ASP A 50 8.74 -14.31 10.79
CA ASP A 50 9.17 -15.62 11.29
C ASP A 50 9.20 -15.68 12.83
N ARG A 51 9.44 -14.53 13.48
CA ARG A 51 9.38 -14.34 14.93
C ARG A 51 8.95 -12.91 15.28
N GLU A 52 8.23 -12.73 16.38
CA GLU A 52 7.63 -11.43 16.72
C GLU A 52 8.66 -10.34 17.09
N SER A 53 9.68 -10.67 17.91
CA SER A 53 10.52 -9.65 18.55
C SER A 53 11.77 -9.24 17.75
N ALA A 54 12.18 -10.04 16.77
CA ALA A 54 13.37 -9.77 15.94
C ALA A 54 13.28 -10.55 14.61
N PRO A 55 12.34 -10.19 13.73
CA PRO A 55 12.15 -10.90 12.47
C PRO A 55 13.41 -10.89 11.62
N GLU A 56 13.73 -12.03 11.03
CA GLU A 56 14.74 -12.14 9.98
C GLU A 56 14.09 -12.40 8.61
N VAL A 57 12.87 -12.95 8.60
CA VAL A 57 12.12 -13.26 7.39
C VAL A 57 10.65 -12.91 7.56
N TRP A 58 10.00 -12.43 6.49
CA TRP A 58 8.56 -12.24 6.44
C TRP A 58 7.95 -13.10 5.33
N GLU A 59 6.85 -13.77 5.65
CA GLU A 59 6.14 -14.67 4.74
C GLU A 59 4.90 -14.04 4.10
N GLY A 60 4.51 -12.86 4.58
CA GLY A 60 3.35 -12.12 4.10
C GLY A 60 3.70 -11.03 3.09
N PRO A 61 2.66 -10.43 2.48
CA PRO A 61 2.85 -9.33 1.54
C PRO A 61 3.47 -8.12 2.24
N ILE A 62 3.97 -7.18 1.44
CA ILE A 62 4.29 -5.83 1.87
C ILE A 62 3.16 -4.91 1.44
N CYS A 63 2.60 -4.16 2.38
CA CYS A 63 1.68 -3.06 2.09
C CYS A 63 2.37 -1.72 2.35
N VAL A 64 2.35 -0.82 1.38
CA VAL A 64 2.97 0.51 1.50
C VAL A 64 1.88 1.56 1.48
N GLN A 65 1.67 2.21 2.62
CA GLN A 65 0.71 3.30 2.78
C GLN A 65 1.45 4.64 2.70
N PRO A 66 1.02 5.57 1.84
CA PRO A 66 1.52 6.93 1.85
C PRO A 66 1.01 7.69 3.07
N THR A 67 1.80 8.66 3.56
CA THR A 67 1.38 9.60 4.61
C THR A 67 0.38 10.65 4.11
N SER A 68 0.20 10.73 2.79
CA SER A 68 -0.75 11.61 2.09
C SER A 68 -1.79 10.79 1.32
N SER A 69 -2.73 11.46 0.65
CA SER A 69 -3.84 10.87 -0.12
C SER A 69 -3.42 10.17 -1.44
N GLN A 70 -2.38 9.35 -1.39
CA GLN A 70 -1.85 8.57 -2.52
C GLN A 70 -2.35 7.10 -2.46
N PRO A 71 -2.20 6.32 -3.54
CA PRO A 71 -2.58 4.90 -3.56
C PRO A 71 -1.73 4.06 -2.60
N ILE A 72 -2.34 3.03 -2.01
CA ILE A 72 -1.64 2.00 -1.25
C ILE A 72 -1.04 1.02 -2.26
N CYS A 73 0.27 0.76 -2.19
CA CYS A 73 0.90 -0.26 -3.01
C CYS A 73 0.98 -1.59 -2.25
N ARG A 74 0.79 -2.70 -2.96
CA ARG A 74 0.93 -4.05 -2.42
C ARG A 74 1.95 -4.85 -3.22
N PHE A 75 2.78 -5.59 -2.52
CA PHE A 75 3.78 -6.50 -3.09
C PHE A 75 3.59 -7.89 -2.48
N GLU A 76 3.37 -8.89 -3.33
CA GLU A 76 2.81 -10.20 -2.94
C GLU A 76 3.85 -11.30 -2.72
N GLU A 77 5.14 -10.99 -2.82
CA GLU A 77 6.18 -12.00 -2.62
C GLU A 77 6.32 -12.37 -1.13
N SER A 78 6.81 -13.59 -0.88
CA SER A 78 7.17 -14.09 0.46
C SER A 78 8.69 -14.27 0.58
N LEU A 79 9.16 -14.86 1.68
CA LEU A 79 10.58 -15.05 1.97
C LEU A 79 11.38 -13.74 1.86
N ILE A 80 10.75 -12.66 2.32
CA ILE A 80 11.32 -11.33 2.35
C ILE A 80 12.39 -11.31 3.44
N LYS A 81 13.61 -10.93 3.09
CA LYS A 81 14.76 -10.90 3.98
C LYS A 81 15.16 -9.48 4.39
N SER A 82 14.96 -8.51 3.52
CA SER A 82 15.21 -7.11 3.85
C SER A 82 14.32 -6.18 3.04
N VAL A 83 13.98 -5.05 3.66
CA VAL A 83 13.18 -3.98 3.07
C VAL A 83 13.79 -2.65 3.48
N LYS A 84 14.00 -1.75 2.53
CA LYS A 84 14.49 -0.40 2.81
C LYS A 84 14.01 0.59 1.77
N PHE A 85 13.79 1.83 2.18
CA PHE A 85 13.55 2.92 1.23
C PHE A 85 14.87 3.35 0.57
N VAL A 86 14.84 3.56 -0.75
CA VAL A 86 15.95 4.07 -1.54
C VAL A 86 15.51 5.37 -2.18
N GLY A 87 15.64 6.48 -1.43
CA GLY A 87 15.08 7.78 -1.81
C GLY A 87 13.64 7.95 -1.31
N ALA A 88 12.90 8.87 -1.93
CA ALA A 88 11.57 9.26 -1.46
C ALA A 88 10.48 8.23 -1.82
N ASP A 89 10.51 7.73 -3.06
CA ASP A 89 9.37 7.02 -3.66
C ASP A 89 9.75 5.61 -4.17
N THR A 90 10.84 5.03 -3.67
CA THR A 90 11.29 3.70 -4.07
C THR A 90 11.53 2.82 -2.86
N LEU A 91 10.94 1.62 -2.87
CA LEU A 91 11.20 0.58 -1.89
C LEU A 91 12.06 -0.51 -2.55
N GLU A 92 13.19 -0.83 -1.93
CA GLU A 92 14.03 -1.96 -2.31
C GLU A 92 13.73 -3.13 -1.38
N VAL A 93 13.43 -4.29 -1.97
CA VAL A 93 13.06 -5.51 -1.26
C VAL A 93 13.99 -6.63 -1.70
N GLU A 94 14.57 -7.38 -0.77
CA GLU A 94 15.32 -8.59 -1.06
C GLU A 94 14.52 -9.80 -0.62
N THR A 95 14.26 -10.73 -1.54
CA THR A 95 13.65 -12.04 -1.26
C THR A 95 14.67 -13.16 -1.51
N PHE A 96 14.45 -14.34 -0.95
CA PHE A 96 15.28 -15.50 -1.24
C PHE A 96 14.46 -16.74 -1.59
N SER A 97 15.06 -17.65 -2.36
CA SER A 97 14.49 -18.96 -2.68
C SER A 97 15.62 -19.98 -2.80
N GLY A 98 15.70 -20.89 -1.84
CA GLY A 98 16.83 -21.81 -1.70
C GLY A 98 18.15 -21.05 -1.52
N SER A 99 19.08 -21.22 -2.45
CA SER A 99 20.39 -20.54 -2.44
C SER A 99 20.43 -19.25 -3.26
N ASN A 100 19.31 -18.81 -3.83
CA ASN A 100 19.24 -17.61 -4.65
C ASN A 100 18.60 -16.46 -3.89
N ALA A 101 19.11 -15.24 -4.11
CA ALA A 101 18.50 -14.00 -3.65
C ALA A 101 18.07 -13.17 -4.87
N THR A 102 16.88 -12.57 -4.78
CA THR A 102 16.36 -11.65 -5.79
C THR A 102 16.13 -10.30 -5.13
N ARG A 103 16.63 -9.25 -5.76
CA ARG A 103 16.36 -7.87 -5.34
C ARG A 103 15.29 -7.29 -6.24
N TRP A 104 14.34 -6.59 -5.64
CA TRP A 104 13.23 -5.93 -6.29
C TRP A 104 13.30 -4.44 -6.02
N ARG A 105 12.88 -3.65 -7.01
CA ARG A 105 12.61 -2.23 -6.82
C ARG A 105 11.15 -1.95 -7.13
N LEU A 106 10.46 -1.38 -6.16
CA LEU A 106 9.07 -0.96 -6.24
C LEU A 106 9.06 0.57 -6.39
N ASP A 107 8.47 1.06 -7.47
CA ASP A 107 8.10 2.47 -7.62
C ASP A 107 6.74 2.70 -6.94
N LEU A 108 6.76 3.49 -5.85
CA LEU A 108 5.59 3.70 -5.00
C LEU A 108 4.59 4.69 -5.58
N LYS A 109 4.96 5.44 -6.61
CA LYS A 109 4.01 6.32 -7.33
C LYS A 109 3.16 5.55 -8.32
N SER A 110 3.75 4.55 -8.98
CA SER A 110 3.06 3.71 -9.96
C SER A 110 2.61 2.36 -9.42
N CYS A 111 3.01 2.01 -8.19
CA CYS A 111 2.86 0.68 -7.60
C CYS A 111 3.37 -0.46 -8.51
N HIS A 112 4.37 -0.15 -9.35
CA HIS A 112 4.99 -1.11 -10.24
C HIS A 112 6.30 -1.60 -9.64
N TYR A 113 6.63 -2.87 -9.87
CA TYR A 113 7.87 -3.44 -9.40
C TYR A 113 8.52 -4.36 -10.41
N SER A 114 9.84 -4.46 -10.33
CA SER A 114 10.64 -5.33 -11.18
C SER A 114 11.86 -5.86 -10.45
N PRO A 115 12.35 -7.06 -10.82
CA PRO A 115 13.67 -7.51 -10.38
C PRO A 115 14.74 -6.48 -10.80
N SER A 116 15.66 -6.17 -9.89
CA SER A 116 16.84 -5.36 -10.17
C SER A 116 18.07 -6.26 -10.21
N LEU A 117 18.96 -6.01 -11.16
CA LEU A 117 20.27 -6.64 -11.27
C LEU A 117 21.19 -6.27 -10.09
#